data_AF-A0A929QTF3-F1
#
_entry.id   AF-A0A929QTF3-F1
#
_cell.length_a   1.000
_cell.length_b   1.000
_cell.length_c   1.000
_cell.angle_alpha   90.00
_cell.angle_beta   90.00
_cell.angle_gamma   90.00
#
_symmetry.space_group_name_H-M   'P 1'
#
loop_
_entity.id
_entity.type
_entity.pdbx_description
1 polymer ?
#
loop_
_entity_poly.entity_id
_entity_poly.type
_entity_poly.pdbx_seq_one_letter_code
_entity_poly.pdbx_strand_id
1 'polypeptide(L)'
;MTFPAGFQAKYLALLGPEEGQAFLDTFKLEAESGFRVNPLKASQLGLPESAQPMPGTPWGYYGKVAGSSTAHVTGLVYSQEPAAQMVGQAAAPQPGLKVLDLAAAPGGKSTHLLSYLDNQGLLVANEIHPKRSKILAENLERFGARNVVATNESPERLAQVFPTYFDLIVLDAPCSGEGMFRKQAEAMDYWTPEYP
;
A
#
# COMPACT_ATOMS: atom_id res chain seq x y z
N MET A 1 -22.01 -4.82 13.64
CA MET A 1 -20.58 -5.08 13.92
C MET A 1 -20.36 -4.99 15.42
N THR A 2 -19.66 -5.95 16.01
CA THR A 2 -19.30 -5.92 17.43
C THR A 2 -17.80 -5.67 17.51
N PHE A 3 -17.40 -4.51 18.02
CA PHE A 3 -15.99 -4.18 18.17
C PHE A 3 -15.35 -4.95 19.33
N PRO A 4 -14.03 -5.20 19.29
CA PRO A 4 -13.28 -5.75 20.42
C PRO A 4 -13.45 -4.94 21.70
N ALA A 5 -13.34 -5.61 22.84
CA ALA A 5 -13.44 -4.98 24.15
C ALA A 5 -12.39 -3.87 24.31
N GLY A 6 -12.84 -2.66 24.65
CA GLY A 6 -11.96 -1.50 24.84
C GLY A 6 -11.73 -0.65 23.58
N PHE A 7 -12.01 -1.15 22.36
CA PHE A 7 -11.82 -0.39 21.13
C PHE A 7 -12.68 0.89 21.08
N GLN A 8 -13.98 0.75 21.37
CA GLN A 8 -14.89 1.90 21.39
C GLN A 8 -14.50 2.91 22.48
N ALA A 9 -14.20 2.41 23.68
CA ALA A 9 -13.79 3.25 24.81
C ALA A 9 -12.50 4.04 24.49
N LYS A 10 -11.52 3.40 23.86
CA LYS A 10 -10.28 4.04 23.37
C LYS A 10 -10.58 5.23 22.47
N TYR A 11 -11.38 5.04 21.42
CA TYR A 11 -11.62 6.11 20.44
C TYR A 11 -12.58 7.19 20.93
N LEU A 12 -13.56 6.85 21.77
CA LEU A 12 -14.39 7.86 22.45
C LEU A 12 -13.56 8.73 23.41
N ALA A 13 -12.53 8.16 24.05
CA ALA A 13 -11.62 8.94 24.90
C ALA A 13 -10.64 9.81 24.09
N LEU A 14 -10.14 9.30 22.95
CA LEU A 14 -9.18 10.02 22.10
C LEU A 14 -9.80 11.17 21.29
N LEU A 15 -10.99 10.96 20.73
CA LEU A 15 -11.66 11.90 19.83
C LEU A 15 -12.78 12.69 20.53
N GLY A 16 -13.13 12.30 21.76
CA GLY A 16 -14.32 12.79 22.44
C GLY A 16 -15.60 12.10 21.98
N PRO A 17 -16.73 12.32 22.67
CA PRO A 17 -17.96 11.55 22.45
C PRO A 17 -18.57 11.72 21.06
N GLU A 18 -18.60 12.95 20.53
CA GLU A 18 -19.25 13.25 19.25
C GLU A 18 -18.43 12.74 18.06
N GLU A 19 -17.17 13.17 17.94
CA GLU A 19 -16.28 12.73 16.87
C GLU A 19 -15.96 11.24 16.96
N GLY A 20 -15.79 10.71 18.19
CA GLY A 20 -15.57 9.29 18.41
C GLY A 20 -16.76 8.44 17.95
N GLN A 21 -17.99 8.87 18.24
CA GLN A 21 -19.18 8.18 17.75
C GLN A 21 -19.28 8.26 16.22
N ALA A 22 -19.02 9.43 15.63
CA ALA A 22 -19.00 9.59 14.18
C ALA A 22 -17.96 8.68 13.52
N PHE A 23 -16.76 8.57 14.08
CA PHE A 23 -15.72 7.65 13.63
C PHE A 23 -16.18 6.19 13.70
N LEU A 24 -16.75 5.76 14.82
CA LEU A 24 -17.25 4.39 15.00
C LEU A 24 -18.37 4.07 14.00
N ASP A 25 -19.22 5.04 13.68
CA ASP A 25 -20.29 4.87 12.69
C ASP A 25 -19.76 4.68 11.26
N THR A 26 -18.54 5.17 10.94
CA THR A 26 -17.92 4.94 9.62
C THR A 26 -17.61 3.48 9.31
N PHE A 27 -17.51 2.61 10.34
CA PHE A 27 -17.30 1.17 10.15
C PHE A 27 -18.57 0.45 9.68
N LYS A 28 -19.74 1.10 9.77
CA LYS A 28 -21.01 0.59 9.23
C LYS A 28 -21.16 0.86 7.74
N LEU A 29 -20.35 1.77 7.18
CA LEU A 29 -20.36 2.11 5.77
C LEU A 29 -19.65 1.03 4.95
N GLU A 30 -20.05 0.88 3.69
CA GLU A 30 -19.32 0.00 2.78
C GLU A 30 -17.91 0.53 2.54
N ALA A 31 -16.95 -0.40 2.50
CA ALA A 31 -15.57 -0.02 2.27
C ALA A 31 -15.35 0.29 0.78
N GLU A 32 -14.82 1.49 0.51
CA GLU A 32 -14.46 1.86 -0.85
C GLU A 32 -13.28 1.03 -1.37
N SER A 33 -13.40 0.63 -2.63
CA SER A 33 -12.36 -0.08 -3.36
C SER A 33 -11.64 0.89 -4.28
N GLY A 34 -10.34 0.67 -4.46
CA GLY A 34 -9.53 1.48 -5.35
C GLY A 34 -8.54 0.63 -6.12
N PHE A 35 -8.03 1.22 -7.19
CA PHE A 35 -6.90 0.71 -7.93
C PHE A 35 -6.03 1.87 -8.41
N ARG A 36 -4.83 1.53 -8.84
CA ARG A 36 -3.88 2.47 -9.44
C ARG A 36 -3.54 2.01 -10.84
N VAL A 37 -3.53 2.92 -11.81
CA VAL A 37 -3.03 2.62 -13.15
C VAL A 37 -1.50 2.63 -13.16
N ASN A 38 -0.91 1.77 -14.00
CA ASN A 38 0.53 1.70 -14.17
C ASN A 38 0.96 2.69 -15.26
N PRO A 39 1.60 3.83 -14.93
CA PRO A 39 2.04 4.79 -15.94
C PRO A 39 3.08 4.21 -16.90
N LEU A 40 3.89 3.23 -16.47
CA LEU A 40 4.91 2.59 -17.29
C LEU A 40 4.30 1.78 -18.46
N LYS A 41 3.00 1.49 -18.39
CA LYS A 41 2.22 0.77 -19.40
C LYS A 41 0.97 1.54 -19.84
N ALA A 42 0.89 2.85 -19.58
CA ALA A 42 -0.33 3.64 -19.79
C ALA A 42 -0.86 3.57 -21.23
N SER A 43 0.02 3.50 -22.23
CA SER A 43 -0.37 3.38 -23.65
C SER A 43 -1.14 2.09 -23.99
N GLN A 44 -1.09 1.09 -23.12
CA GLN A 44 -1.75 -0.21 -23.30
C GLN A 44 -3.09 -0.29 -22.56
N LEU A 45 -3.40 0.71 -21.72
CA LEU A 45 -4.61 0.72 -20.91
C LEU A 45 -5.69 1.61 -21.53
N GLY A 46 -6.77 0.99 -22.00
CA GLY A 46 -8.02 1.70 -22.29
C GLY A 46 -8.85 1.80 -21.02
N LEU A 47 -8.81 2.94 -20.32
CA LEU A 47 -9.74 3.21 -19.23
C LEU A 47 -11.15 3.47 -19.80
N PRO A 48 -12.21 2.91 -19.19
CA PRO A 48 -13.57 3.24 -19.60
C PRO A 48 -13.88 4.70 -19.26
N GLU A 49 -14.75 5.35 -20.02
CA GLU A 49 -15.22 6.72 -19.74
C GLU A 49 -15.87 6.86 -18.36
N SER A 50 -16.38 5.76 -17.80
CA SER A 50 -16.97 5.69 -16.46
C SER A 50 -15.95 5.56 -15.32
N ALA A 51 -14.65 5.52 -15.60
CA ALA A 51 -13.62 5.46 -14.57
C ALA A 51 -13.67 6.71 -13.67
N GLN A 52 -13.70 6.51 -12.35
CA GLN A 52 -13.79 7.61 -11.38
C GLN A 52 -12.40 7.90 -10.80
N PRO A 53 -11.70 8.97 -11.25
CA PRO A 53 -10.38 9.31 -10.72
C PRO A 53 -10.47 9.75 -9.26
N MET A 54 -9.46 9.38 -8.46
CA MET A 54 -9.31 9.88 -7.09
C MET A 54 -8.74 11.30 -7.11
N PRO A 55 -9.41 12.29 -6.50
CA PRO A 55 -8.93 13.66 -6.48
C PRO A 55 -7.51 13.80 -5.93
N GLY A 56 -6.68 14.61 -6.58
CA GLY A 56 -5.33 14.91 -6.12
C GLY A 56 -4.32 13.77 -6.26
N THR A 57 -4.66 12.69 -6.97
CA THR A 57 -3.74 11.59 -7.27
C THR A 57 -3.49 11.48 -8.78
N PRO A 58 -2.26 11.18 -9.24
CA PRO A 58 -1.95 11.09 -10.66
C PRO A 58 -2.50 9.80 -11.31
N TRP A 59 -2.66 8.73 -10.53
CA TRP A 59 -2.95 7.39 -11.07
C TRP A 59 -4.04 6.63 -10.31
N GLY A 60 -4.64 7.22 -9.28
CA GLY A 60 -5.64 6.56 -8.43
C GLY A 60 -7.04 6.65 -9.01
N TYR A 61 -7.78 5.55 -8.94
CA TYR A 61 -9.19 5.46 -9.36
C TYR A 61 -10.02 4.66 -8.36
N TYR A 62 -11.24 5.10 -8.11
CA TYR A 62 -12.24 4.34 -7.37
C TYR A 62 -12.77 3.19 -8.23
N GLY A 63 -12.97 2.04 -7.59
CA GLY A 63 -13.51 0.84 -8.23
C GLY A 63 -12.83 -0.46 -7.82
N LYS A 64 -13.46 -1.57 -8.18
CA LYS A 64 -12.94 -2.93 -7.97
C LYS A 64 -12.25 -3.43 -9.24
N VAL A 65 -11.09 -4.05 -9.06
CA VAL A 65 -10.39 -4.78 -10.12
C VAL A 65 -10.36 -6.24 -9.74
N ALA A 66 -10.91 -7.10 -10.61
CA ALA A 66 -10.82 -8.54 -10.41
C ALA A 66 -9.38 -9.02 -10.63
N GLY A 67 -8.86 -9.86 -9.73
CA GLY A 67 -7.52 -10.43 -9.86
C GLY A 67 -7.32 -11.29 -11.12
N SER A 68 -8.41 -11.82 -11.69
CA SER A 68 -8.39 -12.55 -12.96
C SER A 68 -8.53 -11.67 -14.20
N SER A 69 -8.77 -10.36 -14.04
CA SER A 69 -8.93 -9.46 -15.19
C SER A 69 -7.63 -9.33 -15.97
N THR A 70 -7.73 -9.20 -17.30
CA THR A 70 -6.58 -8.98 -18.18
C THR A 70 -5.71 -7.81 -17.69
N ALA A 71 -6.33 -6.69 -17.32
CA ALA A 71 -5.61 -5.51 -16.83
C ALA A 71 -4.79 -5.78 -15.57
N HIS A 72 -5.29 -6.60 -14.64
CA HIS A 72 -4.54 -6.99 -13.45
C HIS A 72 -3.41 -7.95 -13.79
N VAL A 73 -3.68 -9.03 -14.52
CA VAL A 73 -2.68 -10.07 -14.80
C VAL A 73 -1.55 -9.59 -15.72
N THR A 74 -1.79 -8.58 -16.56
CA THR A 74 -0.75 -7.94 -17.39
C THR A 74 -0.08 -6.75 -16.70
N GLY A 75 -0.47 -6.42 -15.47
CA GLY A 75 0.11 -5.34 -14.66
C GLY A 75 -0.18 -3.94 -15.16
N LEU A 76 -1.27 -3.74 -15.90
CA LEU A 76 -1.75 -2.39 -16.29
C LEU A 76 -2.35 -1.64 -15.11
N VAL A 77 -2.84 -2.38 -14.10
CA VAL A 77 -3.38 -1.81 -12.86
C VAL A 77 -2.90 -2.60 -11.65
N TYR A 78 -2.82 -1.92 -10.50
CA TYR A 78 -2.60 -2.53 -9.20
C TYR A 78 -3.83 -2.28 -8.31
N SER A 79 -4.44 -3.33 -7.75
CA SER A 79 -5.55 -3.16 -6.81
C SER A 79 -5.01 -2.70 -5.46
N GLN A 80 -5.38 -1.49 -5.05
CA GLN A 80 -4.88 -0.88 -3.83
C GLN A 80 -5.90 0.11 -3.27
N GLU A 81 -6.13 0.03 -1.96
CA GLU A 81 -7.07 0.91 -1.29
C GLU A 81 -6.72 2.39 -1.44
N PRO A 82 -7.73 3.28 -1.55
CA PRO A 82 -7.51 4.71 -1.64
C PRO A 82 -6.56 5.25 -0.55
N ALA A 83 -6.79 4.90 0.71
CA ALA A 83 -5.95 5.34 1.83
C ALA A 83 -4.49 4.86 1.69
N ALA A 84 -4.29 3.62 1.26
CA ALA A 84 -2.94 3.06 1.07
C ALA A 84 -2.16 3.71 -0.08
N GLN A 85 -2.85 4.33 -1.05
CA GLN A 85 -2.21 5.07 -2.13
C GLN A 85 -1.55 6.36 -1.64
N MET A 86 -2.04 6.94 -0.53
CA MET A 86 -1.51 8.19 0.03
C MET A 86 -0.05 8.08 0.46
N VAL A 87 0.43 6.90 0.85
CA VAL A 87 1.83 6.69 1.23
C VAL A 87 2.78 6.96 0.06
N GLY A 88 2.45 6.43 -1.13
CA GLY A 88 3.25 6.69 -2.33
C GLY A 88 3.13 8.15 -2.78
N GLN A 89 1.95 8.74 -2.63
CA GLN A 89 1.71 10.16 -2.95
C GLN A 89 2.49 11.12 -2.04
N ALA A 90 2.61 10.80 -0.75
CA ALA A 90 3.38 11.58 0.21
C ALA A 90 4.89 11.43 -0.03
N ALA A 91 5.34 10.22 -0.40
CA ALA A 91 6.73 9.93 -0.71
C ALA A 91 7.20 10.57 -2.03
N ALA A 92 6.40 10.45 -3.10
CA ALA A 92 6.59 11.02 -4.44
C ALA A 92 8.07 11.20 -4.87
N PRO A 93 8.87 10.12 -4.91
CA PRO A 93 10.29 10.22 -5.21
C PRO A 93 10.51 10.74 -6.63
N GLN A 94 11.46 11.67 -6.79
CA GLN A 94 11.83 12.16 -8.11
C GLN A 94 12.57 11.05 -8.92
N PRO A 95 12.43 11.02 -10.25
CA PRO A 95 13.23 10.15 -11.10
C PRO A 95 14.74 10.28 -10.81
N GLY A 96 15.44 9.16 -10.77
CA GLY A 96 16.89 9.13 -10.50
C GLY A 96 17.29 8.90 -9.04
N LEU A 97 16.36 9.02 -8.08
CA LEU A 97 16.64 8.75 -6.67
C LEU A 97 16.87 7.26 -6.39
N LYS A 98 17.63 7.00 -5.31
CA LYS A 98 17.83 5.69 -4.68
C LYS A 98 16.87 5.57 -3.52
N VAL A 99 15.86 4.73 -3.66
CA VAL A 99 14.77 4.58 -2.70
C VAL A 99 14.81 3.19 -2.07
N LEU A 100 14.50 3.10 -0.78
CA LEU A 100 14.27 1.84 -0.07
C LEU A 100 12.80 1.76 0.36
N ASP A 101 12.11 0.69 -0.04
CA ASP A 101 10.85 0.25 0.57
C ASP A 101 11.18 -0.92 1.51
N LEU A 102 11.17 -0.67 2.82
CA LEU A 102 11.75 -1.59 3.81
C LEU A 102 10.85 -2.81 4.13
N ALA A 103 9.53 -2.65 3.98
CA ALA A 103 8.50 -3.65 4.26
C ALA A 103 7.53 -3.74 3.07
N ALA A 104 8.09 -4.17 1.95
CA ALA A 104 7.53 -3.93 0.63
C ALA A 104 6.36 -4.85 0.25
N ALA A 105 6.26 -6.07 0.78
CA ALA A 105 5.26 -7.00 0.29
C ALA A 105 3.83 -6.58 0.71
N PRO A 106 2.81 -6.80 -0.14
CA PRO A 106 2.87 -7.52 -1.42
C PRO A 106 3.40 -6.70 -2.61
N GLY A 107 3.75 -5.42 -2.45
CA GLY A 107 4.35 -4.60 -3.51
C GLY A 107 3.53 -3.39 -3.94
N GLY A 108 2.41 -3.09 -3.28
CA GLY A 108 1.53 -1.98 -3.67
C GLY A 108 2.19 -0.62 -3.55
N LYS A 109 3.01 -0.41 -2.50
CA LYS A 109 3.79 0.81 -2.30
C LYS A 109 5.01 0.85 -3.20
N SER A 110 5.75 -0.26 -3.30
CA SER A 110 6.89 -0.39 -4.21
C SER A 110 6.54 -0.05 -5.65
N THR A 111 5.44 -0.61 -6.17
CA THR A 111 4.96 -0.30 -7.53
C THR A 111 4.48 1.16 -7.66
N HIS A 112 4.03 1.80 -6.58
CA HIS A 112 3.67 3.22 -6.58
C HIS A 112 4.93 4.09 -6.67
N LEU A 113 5.96 3.78 -5.86
CA LEU A 113 7.25 4.45 -5.92
C LEU A 113 7.88 4.31 -7.31
N LEU A 114 7.81 3.12 -7.91
CA LEU A 114 8.27 2.87 -9.28
C LEU A 114 7.51 3.68 -10.34
N SER A 115 6.24 3.99 -10.08
CA SER A 115 5.43 4.84 -10.96
C SER A 115 6.00 6.27 -11.02
N TYR A 116 6.52 6.78 -9.89
CA TYR A 116 7.17 8.09 -9.81
C TYR A 116 8.62 8.09 -10.31
N LEU A 117 9.37 7.01 -10.05
CA LEU A 117 10.76 6.89 -10.49
C LEU A 117 10.91 6.80 -12.01
N ASP A 118 9.84 6.44 -12.74
CA ASP A 118 9.80 6.37 -14.21
C ASP A 118 10.96 5.57 -14.82
N ASN A 119 11.22 4.38 -14.26
CA ASN A 119 12.35 3.52 -14.61
C ASN A 119 13.75 4.16 -14.50
N GLN A 120 13.92 5.26 -13.76
CA GLN A 120 15.19 5.92 -13.49
C GLN A 120 15.59 5.79 -12.02
N GLY A 121 16.90 5.80 -11.74
CA GLY A 121 17.41 5.60 -10.38
C GLY A 121 17.34 4.13 -9.94
N LEU A 122 17.02 3.89 -8.66
CA LEU A 122 16.97 2.56 -8.07
C LEU A 122 15.92 2.48 -6.97
N LEU A 123 15.06 1.46 -7.01
CA LEU A 123 14.28 1.02 -5.85
C LEU A 123 14.88 -0.28 -5.29
N VAL A 124 15.18 -0.31 -4.00
CA VAL A 124 15.36 -1.56 -3.25
C VAL A 124 14.06 -1.86 -2.52
N ALA A 125 13.43 -3.00 -2.83
CA ALA A 125 12.20 -3.43 -2.19
C ALA A 125 12.51 -4.64 -1.31
N ASN A 126 12.44 -4.47 0.01
CA ASN A 126 12.77 -5.51 0.98
C ASN A 126 11.50 -6.10 1.61
N GLU A 127 11.48 -7.42 1.76
CA GLU A 127 10.47 -8.11 2.57
C GLU A 127 11.18 -9.17 3.40
N ILE A 128 11.04 -9.11 4.73
CA ILE A 128 11.73 -10.05 5.62
C ILE A 128 11.16 -11.48 5.55
N HIS A 129 9.88 -11.65 5.22
CA HIS A 129 9.24 -12.97 5.21
C HIS A 129 9.42 -13.69 3.85
N PRO A 130 10.10 -14.86 3.78
CA PRO A 130 10.46 -15.50 2.51
C PRO A 130 9.29 -15.89 1.60
N LYS A 131 8.11 -16.20 2.16
CA LYS A 131 6.93 -16.49 1.32
C LYS A 131 6.34 -15.21 0.69
N ARG A 132 6.42 -14.08 1.40
CA ARG A 132 5.85 -12.80 0.94
C ARG A 132 6.80 -12.11 -0.03
N SER A 133 8.11 -12.33 0.08
CA SER A 133 9.10 -11.82 -0.89
C SER A 133 8.91 -12.40 -2.29
N LYS A 134 8.46 -13.66 -2.41
CA LYS A 134 8.07 -14.26 -3.71
C LYS A 134 6.90 -13.51 -4.34
N ILE A 135 5.84 -13.24 -3.56
CA ILE A 135 4.66 -12.47 -4.02
C ILE A 135 5.08 -11.05 -4.44
N LEU A 136 5.97 -10.42 -3.68
CA LEU A 136 6.55 -9.12 -4.03
C LEU A 136 7.26 -9.19 -5.40
N ALA A 137 8.15 -10.16 -5.59
CA ALA A 137 8.88 -10.33 -6.85
C ALA A 137 7.94 -10.54 -8.04
N GLU A 138 6.92 -11.40 -7.91
CA GLU A 138 5.89 -11.62 -8.94
C GLU A 138 5.12 -10.33 -9.28
N ASN A 139 4.78 -9.52 -8.27
CA ASN A 139 4.10 -8.24 -8.50
C ASN A 139 5.01 -7.20 -9.19
N LEU A 140 6.29 -7.15 -8.84
CA LEU A 140 7.26 -6.25 -9.47
C LEU A 140 7.51 -6.63 -10.94
N GLU A 141 7.67 -7.94 -11.21
CA GLU A 141 7.82 -8.47 -12.57
C GLU A 141 6.58 -8.17 -13.42
N ARG A 142 5.38 -8.49 -12.90
CA ARG A 142 4.11 -8.18 -13.57
C ARG A 142 3.95 -6.70 -13.83
N PHE A 143 4.36 -5.83 -12.91
CA PHE A 143 4.32 -4.38 -13.09
C PHE A 143 5.25 -3.90 -14.22
N GLY A 144 6.30 -4.68 -14.55
CA GLY A 144 7.24 -4.36 -15.62
C GLY A 144 8.33 -3.36 -15.21
N ALA A 145 8.62 -3.28 -13.91
CA ALA A 145 9.63 -2.40 -13.35
C ALA A 145 11.05 -2.86 -13.75
N ARG A 146 11.91 -1.92 -14.14
CA ARG A 146 13.27 -2.22 -14.63
C ARG A 146 14.38 -1.79 -13.67
N ASN A 147 14.08 -0.83 -12.80
CA ASN A 147 15.00 -0.21 -11.86
C ASN A 147 14.74 -0.66 -10.41
N VAL A 148 14.48 -1.95 -10.19
CA VAL A 148 14.17 -2.49 -8.86
C VAL A 148 15.02 -3.71 -8.51
N VAL A 149 15.43 -3.78 -7.25
CA VAL A 149 16.05 -4.97 -6.64
C VAL A 149 15.15 -5.45 -5.49
N ALA A 150 14.63 -6.67 -5.62
CA ALA A 150 13.91 -7.32 -4.54
C ALA A 150 14.89 -8.02 -3.59
N THR A 151 14.76 -7.78 -2.28
CA THR A 151 15.61 -8.39 -1.25
C THR A 151 14.75 -9.11 -0.20
N ASN A 152 15.34 -10.12 0.44
CA ASN A 152 14.73 -10.82 1.58
C ASN A 152 15.74 -10.80 2.73
N GLU A 153 15.85 -9.66 3.40
CA GLU A 153 16.84 -9.45 4.44
C GLU A 153 16.29 -8.71 5.66
N SER A 154 17.05 -8.82 6.76
CA SER A 154 16.80 -8.05 7.98
C SER A 154 17.16 -6.57 7.78
N PRO A 155 16.40 -5.62 8.37
CA PRO A 155 16.75 -4.19 8.35
C PRO A 155 18.15 -3.89 8.88
N GLU A 156 18.60 -4.63 9.90
CA GLU A 156 19.91 -4.46 10.53
C GLU A 156 21.04 -4.79 9.54
N ARG A 157 20.90 -5.88 8.78
CA ARG A 157 21.88 -6.24 7.76
C ARG A 157 21.86 -5.26 6.59
N LEU A 158 20.67 -4.81 6.17
CA LEU A 158 20.57 -3.78 5.14
C LEU A 158 21.27 -2.48 5.57
N ALA A 159 21.11 -2.05 6.82
CA ALA A 159 21.78 -0.87 7.35
C ALA A 159 23.32 -1.01 7.38
N GLN A 160 23.84 -2.22 7.64
CA GLN A 160 25.28 -2.51 7.59
C GLN A 160 25.84 -2.48 6.16
N VAL A 161 25.07 -2.99 5.19
CA VAL A 161 25.50 -3.07 3.78
C VAL A 161 25.32 -1.73 3.04
N PHE A 162 24.27 -0.98 3.38
CA PHE A 162 23.88 0.28 2.72
C PHE A 162 23.90 1.48 3.68
N PRO A 163 25.03 1.77 4.37
CA PRO A 163 25.10 2.90 5.27
C PRO A 163 24.94 4.22 4.49
N THR A 164 23.98 5.06 4.89
CA THR A 164 23.72 6.38 4.29
C THR A 164 23.56 6.36 2.75
N TYR A 165 23.06 5.25 2.19
CA TYR A 165 23.03 5.03 0.75
C TYR A 165 21.77 5.57 0.06
N PHE A 166 20.63 5.53 0.74
CA PHE A 166 19.33 5.87 0.15
C PHE A 166 19.00 7.35 0.32
N ASP A 167 18.43 7.94 -0.73
CA ASP A 167 17.94 9.33 -0.72
C ASP A 167 16.56 9.42 -0.05
N LEU A 168 15.79 8.32 -0.07
CA LEU A 168 14.47 8.19 0.55
C LEU A 168 14.27 6.77 1.10
N ILE A 169 13.71 6.65 2.30
CA ILE A 169 13.28 5.37 2.88
C ILE A 169 11.78 5.45 3.19
N VAL A 170 11.02 4.47 2.71
CA VAL A 170 9.62 4.25 3.07
C VAL A 170 9.54 3.04 3.99
N LEU A 171 8.90 3.23 5.14
CA LEU A 171 8.58 2.17 6.08
C LEU A 171 7.08 2.14 6.32
N ASP A 172 6.41 1.18 5.69
CA ASP A 172 5.05 0.78 6.04
C ASP A 172 5.13 -0.29 7.12
N ALA A 173 5.21 0.15 8.37
CA ALA A 173 5.42 -0.74 9.49
C ALA A 173 4.22 -1.70 9.68
N PRO A 174 4.46 -2.95 10.12
CA PRO A 174 3.38 -3.78 10.64
C PRO A 174 2.73 -3.05 11.81
N CYS A 175 1.40 -3.01 11.84
CA CYS A 175 0.62 -2.33 12.85
C CYS A 175 -0.53 -3.21 13.35
N SER A 176 -1.26 -2.73 14.35
CA SER A 176 -2.45 -3.39 14.92
C SER A 176 -3.58 -3.64 13.91
N GLY A 177 -3.53 -3.03 12.73
CA GLY A 177 -4.47 -3.31 11.63
C GLY A 177 -5.89 -2.79 11.86
N GLU A 178 -6.11 -1.86 12.79
CA GLU A 178 -7.44 -1.33 13.16
C GLU A 178 -8.24 -0.81 11.94
N GLY A 179 -7.55 -0.21 10.97
CA GLY A 179 -8.16 0.26 9.72
C GLY A 179 -8.73 -0.85 8.83
N MET A 180 -8.33 -2.10 9.07
CA MET A 180 -8.81 -3.27 8.32
C MET A 180 -10.14 -3.81 8.84
N PHE A 181 -10.60 -3.44 10.03
CA PHE A 181 -11.81 -4.02 10.64
C PHE A 181 -13.03 -3.91 9.73
N ARG A 182 -13.15 -2.82 8.98
CA ARG A 182 -14.25 -2.58 8.03
C ARG A 182 -14.27 -3.57 6.86
N LYS A 183 -13.12 -4.18 6.51
CA LYS A 183 -13.00 -5.11 5.38
C LYS A 183 -12.74 -6.56 5.77
N GLN A 184 -12.04 -6.78 6.87
CA GLN A 184 -11.65 -8.09 7.37
C GLN A 184 -12.11 -8.15 8.82
N ALA A 185 -13.27 -8.79 9.05
CA ALA A 185 -13.83 -8.88 10.39
C ALA A 185 -12.90 -9.65 11.33
N GLU A 186 -12.15 -10.61 10.78
CA GLU A 186 -11.18 -11.45 11.48
C GLU A 186 -9.99 -10.64 12.02
N ALA A 187 -9.71 -9.45 11.49
CA ALA A 187 -8.68 -8.57 12.04
C ALA A 187 -9.02 -8.12 13.48
N MET A 188 -10.31 -8.12 13.84
CA MET A 188 -10.76 -7.83 15.20
C MET A 188 -10.41 -8.94 16.20
N ASP A 189 -10.24 -10.18 15.74
CA ASP A 189 -10.02 -11.34 16.63
C ASP A 189 -8.63 -11.32 17.30
N TYR A 190 -7.67 -10.64 16.68
CA TYR A 190 -6.29 -10.55 17.17
C TYR A 190 -6.01 -9.25 17.91
N TRP A 191 -6.96 -8.30 17.91
CA TRP A 191 -6.75 -7.00 18.54
C TRP A 191 -7.06 -7.04 20.04
N THR A 192 -6.18 -6.42 20.82
CA THR A 192 -6.40 -6.12 22.25
C THR A 192 -5.95 -4.67 22.54
N PRO A 193 -6.39 -4.05 23.65
CA PRO A 193 -5.90 -2.72 24.04
C PRO A 193 -4.37 -2.63 24.20
N GLU A 194 -3.73 -3.76 24.53
CA GLU A 194 -2.29 -3.90 24.71
C GLU A 194 -1.56 -4.39 23.44
N TYR A 195 -2.26 -4.55 22.31
CA TYR A 195 -1.64 -5.03 21.07
C TYR A 195 -0.61 -4.00 20.57
N PRO A 196 0.63 -4.44 20.28
CA PRO A 196 1.73 -3.55 19.89
C PRO A 196 1.51 -2.85 18.53
#